data_AF-A0A1F3ZWC2-F1
#
_entry.id   AF-A0A1F3ZWC2-F1
#
_cell.length_a   1.000
_cell.length_b   1.000
_cell.length_c   1.000
_cell.angle_alpha   90.00
_cell.angle_beta   90.00
_cell.angle_gamma   90.00
#
_symmetry.space_group_name_H-M   'P 1'
#
loop_
_entity.id
_entity.type
_entity.pdbx_description
1 polymer ?
#
loop_
_entity_poly.entity_id
_entity_poly.type
_entity_poly.pdbx_seq_one_letter_code
_entity_poly.pdbx_strand_id
1 'polypeptide(L)' 'MAALKLAIHDAMTQQKVTQTALAGRLSIDGRQVRRILDLDHESKFSQIEAALALLGLRASVSVEKKPSSIPT' A
#
# COMPACT_ATOMS: atom_id res chain seq x y z
N MET A 1 -6.63 -2.07 4.80
CA MET A 1 -5.55 -1.69 3.85
C MET A 1 -5.76 -0.33 3.16
N ALA A 2 -6.90 0.35 3.32
CA ALA A 2 -7.24 1.57 2.57
C ALA A 2 -6.16 2.68 2.63
N ALA A 3 -5.64 3.02 3.82
CA ALA A 3 -4.61 4.06 3.96
C ALA A 3 -3.34 3.77 3.14
N LEU A 4 -2.91 2.50 3.06
CA LEU A 4 -1.74 2.12 2.26
C LEU A 4 -2.02 2.22 0.75
N LYS A 5 -3.23 1.85 0.31
CA LYS A 5 -3.64 1.98 -1.09
C LYS A 5 -3.73 3.44 -1.53
N LEU A 6 -4.23 4.32 -0.65
CA LEU A 6 -4.23 5.76 -0.86
C LEU A 6 -2.80 6.30 -0.94
N ALA A 7 -1.88 5.86 -0.07
CA ALA A 7 -0.48 6.25 -0.14
C ALA A 7 0.19 5.85 -1.48
N ILE A 8 -0.14 4.67 -2.01
CA ILE A 8 0.31 4.26 -3.36
C ILE A 8 -0.24 5.22 -4.42
N HIS A 9 -1.55 5.49 -4.41
CA HIS A 9 -2.19 6.39 -5.37
C HIS A 9 -1.60 7.80 -5.35
N ASP A 10 -1.40 8.36 -4.16
CA ASP A 10 -0.85 9.70 -3.98
C ASP A 10 0.60 9.76 -4.46
N ALA A 11 1.42 8.77 -4.12
CA ALA A 11 2.80 8.69 -4.61
C ALA A 11 2.86 8.54 -6.14
N MET A 12 1.99 7.71 -6.73
CA MET A 12 1.90 7.60 -8.19
C MET A 12 1.54 8.94 -8.83
N THR A 13 0.61 9.69 -8.24
CA THR A 13 0.18 11.01 -8.73
C THR A 13 1.33 12.02 -8.66
N GLN A 14 2.00 12.10 -7.51
CA GLN A 14 3.13 13.02 -7.28
C GLN A 14 4.33 12.72 -8.20
N GLN A 15 4.63 11.44 -8.41
CA GLN A 15 5.77 10.98 -9.22
C GLN A 15 5.42 10.81 -10.71
N LYS A 16 4.17 11.07 -11.11
CA LYS A 16 3.65 10.85 -12.47
C LYS A 16 3.86 9.41 -12.98
N VAL A 17 3.74 8.44 -12.07
CA VAL A 17 3.84 7.00 -12.39
C VAL A 17 2.49 6.49 -12.85
N THR A 18 2.42 5.94 -14.06
CA THR A 18 1.19 5.34 -14.59
C THR A 18 0.99 3.92 -14.03
N GLN A 19 -0.25 3.42 -14.09
CA GLN A 19 -0.54 2.02 -13.72
C GLN A 19 0.25 1.02 -14.57
N THR A 20 0.46 1.31 -15.86
CA THR A 20 1.27 0.48 -16.77
C THR A 20 2.74 0.48 -16.36
N ALA A 21 3.28 1.63 -15.95
CA ALA A 21 4.65 1.71 -15.46
C ALA A 21 4.83 0.95 -14.14
N LEU A 22 3.86 1.06 -13.21
CA LEU A 22 3.87 0.30 -11.96
C LEU A 22 3.77 -1.21 -12.22
N ALA A 23 2.89 -1.64 -13.14
CA ALA A 23 2.78 -3.03 -13.61
C ALA A 23 4.12 -3.56 -14.12
N GLY A 24 4.79 -2.78 -14.97
CA GLY A 24 6.11 -3.12 -15.51
C GLY A 24 7.18 -3.27 -14.42
N ARG A 25 7.21 -2.37 -13.43
CA ARG A 25 8.16 -2.45 -12.30
C ARG A 25 7.88 -3.64 -11.38
N LEU A 26 6.61 -4.00 -11.21
CA LEU A 26 6.18 -5.15 -10.41
C LEU A 26 6.27 -6.49 -11.17
N SER A 27 6.54 -6.47 -12.49
CA SER A 27 6.46 -7.66 -13.36
C SER A 27 5.11 -8.37 -13.29
N ILE A 28 4.01 -7.61 -13.20
CA ILE A 28 2.63 -8.12 -13.18
C ILE A 28 1.78 -7.48 -14.26
N ASP A 29 0.62 -8.06 -14.55
CA ASP A 29 -0.34 -7.49 -15.49
C ASP A 29 -1.13 -6.30 -14.89
N GLY A 30 -1.76 -5.53 -15.77
CA GLY A 30 -2.55 -4.35 -15.38
C GLY A 30 -3.81 -4.66 -14.55
N ARG A 31 -4.37 -5.88 -14.63
CA ARG A 31 -5.50 -6.28 -13.78
C ARG A 31 -5.04 -6.43 -12.33
N GLN A 32 -3.86 -6.99 -12.10
CA GLN A 32 -3.29 -7.09 -10.76
C GLN A 32 -2.97 -5.71 -10.16
N VAL A 33 -2.47 -4.76 -10.97
CA VAL A 33 -2.28 -3.37 -10.50
C VAL A 33 -3.61 -2.70 -10.13
N ARG A 34 -4.66 -2.84 -10.94
CA ARG A 34 -5.99 -2.29 -10.57
C ARG A 34 -6.49 -2.85 -9.24
N ARG A 35 -6.28 -4.15 -9.00
CA ARG A 35 -6.64 -4.81 -7.74
C ARG A 35 -5.85 -4.28 -6.53
N ILE A 36 -4.57 -3.94 -6.73
CA ILE A 36 -3.75 -3.28 -5.70
C ILE A 36 -4.33 -1.90 -5.35
N LEU A 37 -4.82 -1.15 -6.35
CA LEU A 37 -5.35 0.22 -6.18
C LEU A 37 -6.82 0.27 -5.76
N ASP A 38 -7.59 -0.77 -6.03
CA ASP A 38 -9.01 -0.88 -5.70
C ASP A 38 -9.18 -0.96 -4.17
N LEU A 39 -9.91 -0.02 -3.57
CA LEU A 39 -10.10 0.04 -2.11
C LEU A 39 -10.96 -1.11 -1.57
N ASP A 40 -11.86 -1.65 -2.39
CA ASP A 40 -12.80 -2.71 -2.00
C ASP A 40 -12.23 -4.12 -2.26
N HIS A 41 -11.12 -4.20 -2.99
CA HIS A 41 -10.46 -5.47 -3.25
C HIS A 41 -9.50 -5.85 -2.10
N GLU A 42 -9.59 -7.10 -1.66
CA GLU A 42 -8.61 -7.64 -0.72
C GLU A 42 -7.24 -7.80 -1.41
N SER A 43 -6.17 -7.36 -0.76
CA SER A 43 -4.81 -7.50 -1.29
C SER A 43 -3.87 -7.95 -0.18
N LYS A 44 -2.94 -8.83 -0.52
CA LYS A 44 -1.93 -9.28 0.44
C LYS A 44 -1.02 -8.10 0.80
N PHE A 45 -0.64 -8.00 2.07
CA PHE A 45 0.27 -6.95 2.53
C PHE A 45 1.58 -6.93 1.72
N SER A 46 2.12 -8.09 1.36
CA SER A 46 3.34 -8.18 0.53
C SER A 46 3.22 -7.52 -0.85
N GLN A 47 2.04 -7.53 -1.47
CA GLN A 47 1.81 -6.85 -2.75
C GLN A 47 1.78 -5.32 -2.57
N ILE A 48 1.15 -4.87 -1.49
CA ILE A 48 1.10 -3.44 -1.11
C ILE A 48 2.51 -2.94 -0.78
N GLU A 49 3.26 -3.71 0.00
CA GLU A 49 4.63 -3.40 0.40
C GLU A 49 5.57 -3.31 -0.81
N ALA A 50 5.48 -4.26 -1.75
CA ALA A 50 6.27 -4.21 -2.99
C ALA A 50 5.96 -2.97 -3.83
N ALA A 51 4.69 -2.60 -3.96
CA ALA A 51 4.28 -1.39 -4.68
C ALA A 51 4.79 -0.11 -4.00
N LEU A 52 4.69 -0.04 -2.66
CA LEU A 52 5.23 1.07 -1.87
C LEU A 52 6.75 1.19 -2.02
N ALA A 53 7.48 0.09 -1.96
CA ALA A 53 8.94 0.07 -2.10
C ALA A 53 9.40 0.61 -3.47
N LEU A 54 8.70 0.25 -4.56
CA LEU A 54 8.97 0.77 -5.91
C LEU A 54 8.64 2.26 -6.10
N LEU A 55 7.87 2.83 -5.17
CA LEU A 55 7.55 4.26 -5.09
C LEU A 55 8.41 4.99 -4.04
N GLY A 56 9.40 4.31 -3.44
CA GLY A 56 10.29 4.90 -2.43
C GLY A 56 9.65 5.07 -1.05
N LEU A 57 8.57 4.34 -0.77
CA LEU A 57 7.83 4.37 0.49
C LEU A 57 8.03 3.10 1.29
N ARG A 58 7.88 3.21 2.61
CA ARG A 58 7.90 2.07 3.54
C ARG A 58 6.66 2.11 4.43
N ALA A 59 5.89 1.02 4.44
CA ALA A 59 4.85 0.80 5.45
C ALA A 59 5.48 0.29 6.74
N SER A 60 5.00 0.77 7.88
CA SER A 60 5.35 0.23 9.20
C SER A 60 4.06 -0.01 10.00
N VAL A 61 4.10 -1.03 10.86
CA VAL A 61 3.03 -1.34 11.81
C VAL A 61 3.65 -1.37 13.19
N SER A 62 3.10 -0.59 14.13
CA SER A 62 3.46 -0.63 15.54
C SER A 62 2.30 -1.20 16.36
N VAL A 63 2.64 -1.86 17.46
CA VAL A 63 1.68 -2.35 18.45
C VAL A 63 2.11 -1.80 19.80
N GLU A 64 1.19 -1.15 20.49
CA GLU A 64 1.44 -0.50 21.78
C GLU A 64 0.61 -1.15 22.89
N LYS A 65 1.15 -1.15 24.11
CA LYS A 65 0.42 -1.67 25.27
C LYS A 65 -0.74 -0.72 25.58
N LYS A 66 -1.97 -1.23 25.57
CA LYS A 66 -3.12 -0.46 26.05
C LYS A 66 -2.90 -0.10 27.52
N PRO A 67 -2.99 1.19 27.92
CA PRO A 67 -2.89 1.56 29.33
C PRO A 67 -4.02 0.87 30.10
N SER A 68 -3.66 0.10 31.13
CA SER A 68 -4.62 -0.57 32.00
C SER A 68 -5.24 0.44 32.95
N SER A 69 -6.48 0.84 32.68
CA SER A 69 -7.32 1.54 33.66
C SER A 69 -7.80 0.54 34.71
N ILE A 70 -6.92 0.18 35.65
CA ILE A 70 -7.32 -0.39 36.94
C ILE A 70 -6.96 0.68 37.98
N PRO A 71 -7.94 1.43 38.51
CA PRO A 71 -7.70 2.20 39.72
C PRO A 71 -7.45 1.21 40.87
N THR A 72 -6.34 1.41 41.58
CA THR A 72 -6.08 0.80 42.88
C THR A 72 -7.07 1.32 43.91
#